data_AF-A0A2G5I9Y3-F1
#
_entry.id   AF-A0A2G5I9Y3-F1
#
_cell.length_a   1.000
_cell.length_b   1.000
_cell.length_c   1.000
_cell.angle_alpha   90.00
_cell.angle_beta   90.00
_cell.angle_gamma   90.00
#
_symmetry.space_group_name_H-M   'P 1'
#
loop_
_entity.id
_entity.type
_entity.pdbx_description
1 polymer ?
#
loop_
_entity_poly.entity_id
_entity_poly.type
_entity_poly.pdbx_seq_one_letter_code
_entity_poly.pdbx_strand_id
1 'polypeptide(L)'
;MWHQLHCLLHMRTYMSTMHSFLNQTNLQQMYDVVLAPQVDHILHCFDYLRQAVMCAGDMTLEWPRTESDGRRFAVDGWDVKHDNCKSWDAMSDFVEKHAVGHHHRRESL
;
A
#
# COMPACT_ATOMS: atom_id res chain seq x y z
N MET A 1 -0.12 12.64 -1.15
CA MET A 1 -0.40 11.45 -1.99
C MET A 1 0.70 10.45 -1.71
N TRP A 2 0.34 9.25 -1.27
CA TRP A 2 1.21 8.10 -1.06
C TRP A 2 0.49 6.87 -1.63
N HIS A 3 0.20 6.88 -2.94
CA HIS A 3 -0.68 5.88 -3.53
C HIS A 3 -0.07 4.47 -3.41
N GLN A 4 1.24 4.34 -3.61
CA GLN A 4 1.96 3.08 -3.41
C GLN A 4 1.80 2.51 -1.98
N LEU A 5 1.92 3.34 -0.94
CA LEU A 5 1.70 2.90 0.45
C LEU A 5 0.23 2.57 0.73
N HIS A 6 -0.69 3.34 0.16
CA HIS A 6 -2.13 3.10 0.26
C HIS A 6 -2.52 1.75 -0.38
N CYS A 7 -2.01 1.45 -1.58
CA CYS A 7 -2.19 0.16 -2.25
C CYS A 7 -1.58 -0.99 -1.45
N LEU A 8 -0.37 -0.79 -0.91
CA LEU A 8 0.30 -1.80 -0.08
C LEU A 8 -0.51 -2.12 1.19
N LEU A 9 -1.12 -1.10 1.82
CA LEU A 9 -2.04 -1.28 2.95
C LEU A 9 -3.29 -2.07 2.54
N HIS A 10 -3.89 -1.77 1.38
CA HIS A 10 -5.05 -2.50 0.88
C HIS A 10 -4.74 -3.98 0.59
N MET A 11 -3.61 -4.26 -0.05
CA MET A 11 -3.14 -5.64 -0.28
C MET A 11 -2.96 -6.39 1.05
N ARG A 12 -2.27 -5.78 2.02
CA ARG A 12 -2.08 -6.36 3.35
C ARG A 12 -3.42 -6.65 4.04
N THR A 13 -4.36 -5.71 3.97
CA THR A 13 -5.69 -5.82 4.60
C THR A 13 -6.51 -6.93 3.96
N TYR A 14 -6.52 -7.00 2.62
CA TYR A 14 -7.22 -8.04 1.87
C TYR A 14 -6.66 -9.43 2.21
N MET A 15 -5.33 -9.60 2.16
CA MET A 15 -4.69 -10.87 2.50
C MET A 15 -4.95 -11.29 3.95
N SER A 16 -4.85 -10.36 4.90
CA SER A 16 -5.10 -10.65 6.33
C SER A 16 -6.56 -11.03 6.59
N THR A 17 -7.49 -10.44 5.83
CA THR A 17 -8.92 -10.78 5.89
C THR A 17 -9.18 -12.18 5.33
N MET A 18 -8.60 -12.51 4.16
CA MET A 18 -8.71 -13.86 3.59
C MET A 18 -8.11 -14.92 4.50
N HIS A 19 -6.94 -14.65 5.08
CA HIS A 19 -6.29 -15.51 6.06
C HIS A 19 -7.21 -15.81 7.25
N SER A 20 -7.83 -14.77 7.82
CA SER A 20 -8.74 -14.90 8.95
C SER A 20 -10.00 -15.68 8.60
N PHE A 21 -10.53 -15.51 7.39
CA PHE A 21 -11.69 -16.26 6.90
C PHE A 21 -11.36 -17.76 6.75
N LEU A 22 -10.25 -18.10 6.09
CA LEU A 22 -9.87 -19.50 5.85
C LEU A 22 -9.61 -20.26 7.17
N ASN A 23 -8.99 -19.59 8.13
CA ASN A 23 -8.73 -20.10 9.49
C ASN A 23 -10.00 -20.34 10.35
N GLN A 24 -11.20 -20.07 9.81
CA GLN A 24 -12.47 -20.26 10.52
C GLN A 24 -13.46 -21.15 9.74
N THR A 25 -13.01 -21.79 8.65
CA THR A 25 -13.87 -22.59 7.76
C THR A 25 -13.53 -24.07 7.82
N ASN A 26 -14.36 -24.91 7.20
CA ASN A 26 -14.06 -26.34 6.97
C ASN A 26 -12.80 -26.59 6.10
N LEU A 27 -12.13 -25.52 5.64
CA LEU A 27 -10.84 -25.57 4.96
C LEU A 27 -9.65 -25.45 5.92
N GLN A 28 -9.86 -25.47 7.23
CA GLN A 28 -8.81 -25.33 8.24
C GLN A 28 -7.59 -26.23 7.98
N GLN A 29 -7.83 -27.49 7.64
CA GLN A 29 -6.76 -28.45 7.37
C GLN A 29 -5.90 -28.05 6.15
N MET A 30 -6.51 -27.47 5.12
CA MET A 30 -5.79 -26.92 3.97
C MET A 30 -5.02 -25.66 4.38
N TYR A 31 -5.64 -24.79 5.17
CA TYR A 31 -5.03 -23.58 5.70
C TYR A 31 -3.78 -23.90 6.56
N ASP A 32 -3.83 -24.89 7.45
CA ASP A 32 -2.72 -25.22 8.35
C ASP A 32 -1.48 -25.72 7.57
N VAL A 33 -1.70 -26.44 6.46
CA VAL A 33 -0.62 -27.01 5.64
C VAL A 33 -0.04 -26.00 4.65
N VAL A 34 -0.89 -25.19 4.03
CA VAL A 34 -0.49 -24.30 2.91
C VAL A 34 -0.29 -22.86 3.39
N LEU A 35 -1.28 -22.37 4.15
CA LEU A 35 -1.47 -21.01 4.69
C LEU A 35 -0.50 -20.64 5.82
N ALA A 36 -0.69 -21.31 6.95
CA ALA A 36 -0.14 -20.95 8.25
C ALA A 36 1.40 -20.80 8.28
N PRO A 37 2.20 -21.65 7.60
CA PRO A 37 3.66 -21.52 7.60
C PRO A 37 4.18 -20.25 6.90
N GLN A 38 3.38 -19.63 6.03
CA GLN A 38 3.79 -18.47 5.23
C GLN A 38 3.43 -17.13 5.86
N VAL A 39 2.64 -17.14 6.95
CA VAL A 39 2.06 -15.93 7.53
C VAL A 39 3.13 -14.97 8.05
N ASP A 40 4.11 -15.49 8.77
CA ASP A 40 5.20 -14.67 9.30
C ASP A 40 6.06 -14.08 8.17
N HIS A 41 6.41 -14.89 7.18
CA HIS A 41 7.17 -14.45 6.02
C HIS A 41 6.44 -13.35 5.24
N ILE A 42 5.14 -13.50 4.98
CA ILE A 42 4.41 -12.49 4.21
C ILE A 42 4.33 -11.16 4.96
N LEU A 43 4.21 -11.18 6.29
CA LEU A 43 4.22 -9.97 7.11
C LEU A 43 5.57 -9.24 7.03
N HIS A 44 6.68 -9.96 7.11
CA HIS A 44 8.02 -9.39 6.91
C HIS A 44 8.22 -8.87 5.48
N CYS A 45 7.72 -9.58 4.46
CA CYS A 45 7.75 -9.13 3.07
C CYS A 45 6.99 -7.80 2.89
N PHE A 46 5.81 -7.65 3.51
CA PHE A 46 5.07 -6.39 3.47
C PHE A 46 5.85 -5.23 4.12
N ASP A 47 6.54 -5.46 5.24
CA ASP A 47 7.35 -4.42 5.85
C ASP A 47 8.57 -4.06 4.98
N TYR A 48 9.21 -5.05 4.37
CA TYR A 48 10.32 -4.81 3.43
C TYR A 48 9.86 -3.99 2.20
N LEU A 49 8.71 -4.32 1.62
CA LEU A 49 8.12 -3.55 0.53
C LEU A 49 7.74 -2.13 0.97
N ARG A 50 7.21 -1.96 2.19
CA ARG A 50 6.93 -0.63 2.75
C ARG A 50 8.21 0.20 2.84
N GLN A 51 9.29 -0.37 3.36
CA GLN A 51 10.59 0.30 3.44
C GLN A 51 11.13 0.66 2.05
N ALA A 52 11.02 -0.24 1.07
CA ALA A 52 11.44 0.02 -0.30
C ALA A 52 10.66 1.17 -0.95
N VAL A 53 9.33 1.19 -0.80
CA VAL A 53 8.46 2.28 -1.28
C VAL A 53 8.81 3.61 -0.59
N MET A 54 9.06 3.58 0.72
CA MET A 54 9.48 4.78 1.47
C MET A 54 10.85 5.30 1.03
N CYS A 55 11.79 4.40 0.73
CA CYS A 55 13.11 4.75 0.24
C CYS A 55 13.06 5.34 -1.18
N ALA A 56 12.22 4.78 -2.06
CA ALA A 56 12.00 5.34 -3.39
C ALA A 56 11.38 6.74 -3.30
N GLY A 57 10.52 6.98 -2.30
CA GLY A 57 10.04 8.32 -2.01
C GLY A 57 9.27 8.93 -3.19
N ASP A 58 8.44 8.12 -3.83
CA ASP A 58 7.76 8.55 -5.04
C ASP A 58 6.63 9.53 -4.72
N MET A 59 6.78 10.76 -5.19
CA MET A 59 5.82 11.86 -5.07
C MET A 59 5.11 12.14 -6.39
N THR A 60 5.25 11.26 -7.37
CA THR A 60 4.62 11.43 -8.69
C THR A 60 3.11 11.44 -8.52
N LEU A 61 2.47 12.46 -9.10
CA LEU A 61 1.02 12.55 -9.11
C LEU A 61 0.47 11.55 -10.13
N GLU A 62 -0.27 10.55 -9.65
CA GLU A 62 -1.00 9.67 -10.55
C GLU A 62 -2.13 10.43 -11.25
N TRP A 63 -2.18 10.31 -12.57
CA TRP A 63 -3.19 10.95 -13.39
C TRP A 63 -4.43 10.06 -13.47
N PRO A 64 -5.64 10.62 -13.36
CA PRO A 64 -6.85 9.83 -13.53
C PRO A 64 -6.95 9.31 -14.97
N ARG A 65 -7.33 8.04 -15.14
CA ARG A 65 -7.61 7.46 -16.46
C ARG A 65 -8.82 8.16 -17.10
N THR A 66 -8.89 8.10 -18.42
CA THR A 66 -10.04 8.59 -19.18
C THR A 66 -11.04 7.45 -19.35
N GLU A 67 -12.22 7.62 -18.78
CA GLU A 67 -13.32 6.66 -18.91
C GLU A 67 -13.96 6.75 -20.32
N SER A 68 -14.76 5.75 -20.69
CA SER A 68 -15.41 5.68 -22.01
C SER A 68 -16.34 6.87 -22.31
N ASP A 69 -16.85 7.54 -21.28
CA ASP A 69 -17.69 8.74 -21.37
C ASP A 69 -16.88 10.05 -21.31
N GLY A 70 -15.55 9.97 -21.30
CA GLY A 70 -14.64 11.12 -21.25
C GLY A 70 -14.42 11.70 -19.85
N ARG A 71 -15.09 11.19 -18.81
CA ARG A 71 -14.82 11.63 -17.43
C ARG A 71 -13.49 11.07 -16.93
N ARG A 72 -12.90 11.76 -15.95
CA ARG A 72 -11.62 11.38 -15.34
C ARG A 72 -11.73 11.42 -13.82
N PHE A 73 -11.94 10.25 -13.20
CA PHE A 73 -12.17 10.17 -11.76
C PHE A 73 -11.54 8.95 -11.07
N ALA A 74 -11.02 7.98 -11.82
CA ALA A 74 -10.34 6.81 -11.28
C ALA A 74 -8.88 6.81 -11.71
N VAL A 75 -7.99 6.28 -10.87
CA VAL A 75 -6.59 6.00 -11.21
C VAL A 75 -6.42 4.50 -11.37
N ASP A 76 -5.51 4.06 -12.25
CA ASP A 76 -5.21 2.65 -12.48
C ASP A 76 -3.69 2.32 -12.43
N GLY A 77 -2.85 3.34 -12.22
CA GLY A 77 -1.41 3.20 -12.04
C GLY A 77 -0.59 2.98 -13.31
N TRP A 78 -1.18 3.08 -14.51
CA TRP A 78 -0.47 2.85 -15.77
C TRP A 78 0.09 4.15 -16.39
N ASP A 79 1.17 4.02 -17.17
CA ASP A 79 1.83 5.11 -17.92
C ASP A 79 2.26 6.33 -17.07
N VAL A 80 2.50 6.11 -15.78
CA VAL A 80 3.06 7.11 -14.86
C VAL A 80 4.56 6.88 -14.72
N LYS A 81 5.36 7.89 -15.06
CA LYS A 81 6.81 7.83 -14.89
C LYS A 81 7.19 8.15 -13.44
N HIS A 82 7.75 7.18 -12.75
CA HIS A 82 8.31 7.35 -11.42
C HIS A 82 9.78 7.80 -11.51
N ASP A 83 10.15 8.87 -10.80
CA ASP A 83 11.53 9.37 -10.73
C ASP A 83 12.30 8.80 -9.51
N ASN A 84 13.63 8.85 -9.57
CA ASN A 84 14.55 8.26 -8.57
C ASN A 84 14.37 8.77 -7.13
N CYS A 85 14.93 8.00 -6.19
CA CYS A 85 14.90 8.15 -4.72
C CYS A 85 14.83 9.60 -4.21
N LYS A 86 13.91 9.85 -3.27
CA LYS A 86 13.71 11.15 -2.60
C LYS A 86 13.88 11.02 -1.07
N SER A 87 14.11 12.14 -0.39
CA SER A 87 14.22 12.16 1.08
C SER A 87 12.85 11.92 1.74
N TRP A 88 12.71 10.82 2.47
CA TRP A 88 11.50 10.46 3.23
C TRP A 88 11.05 11.60 4.16
N ASP A 89 11.97 12.11 4.97
CA ASP A 89 11.67 13.15 5.96
C ASP A 89 11.15 14.43 5.31
N ALA A 90 11.79 14.89 4.24
CA ALA A 90 11.36 16.10 3.53
C ALA A 90 9.95 15.96 2.94
N MET A 91 9.60 14.76 2.45
CA MET A 91 8.26 14.49 1.93
C MET A 91 7.22 14.38 3.04
N SER A 92 7.53 13.68 4.14
CA SER A 92 6.65 13.58 5.30
C SER A 92 6.34 14.97 5.86
N ASP A 93 7.36 15.79 6.08
CA ASP A 93 7.20 17.15 6.63
C ASP A 93 6.37 18.04 5.68
N PHE A 94 6.59 17.92 4.36
CA PHE A 94 5.80 18.64 3.37
C PHE A 94 4.33 18.22 3.42
N VAL A 95 4.04 16.91 3.45
CA VAL A 95 2.66 16.41 3.49
C VAL A 95 1.97 16.78 4.79
N GLU A 96 2.63 16.63 5.94
CA GLU A 96 2.06 17.00 7.24
C GLU A 96 1.70 18.49 7.31
N LYS A 97 2.58 19.36 6.81
CA LYS A 97 2.36 20.81 6.80
C LYS A 97 1.21 21.25 5.89
N HIS A 98 0.96 20.53 4.79
CA HIS A 98 -0.01 20.92 3.76
C HIS A 98 -1.21 19.98 3.65
N ALA A 99 -1.38 19.03 4.58
CA ALA A 99 -2.50 18.09 4.57
C ALA A 99 -3.82 18.84 4.83
N VAL A 100 -4.79 18.65 3.93
CA VAL A 100 -6.14 19.23 4.03
C VAL A 100 -7.06 18.43 4.98
N GLY A 101 -6.54 17.36 5.59
CA GLY A 101 -7.21 16.53 6.59
C GLY A 101 -6.20 15.70 7.40
N HIS A 102 -6.41 15.55 8.71
CA HIS A 102 -5.50 14.85 9.64
C HIS A 102 -5.63 13.32 9.56
N HIS A 103 -5.44 12.74 8.38
CA HIS A 103 -5.53 11.28 8.17
C HIS A 103 -4.17 10.58 8.23
N HIS A 104 -3.09 11.35 8.29
CA HIS A 104 -1.73 10.86 8.40
C HIS A 104 -1.05 11.61 9.56
N ARG A 105 -0.63 10.88 10.59
CA ARG A 105 0.21 11.38 11.68
C ARG A 105 1.44 10.48 11.68
N ARG A 106 2.65 11.05 11.63
CA ARG A 106 3.85 10.27 11.94
C ARG A 106 3.68 9.59 13.28
N GLU A 107 3.75 8.27 13.31
CA GLU A 107 4.12 7.57 14.53
C GLU A 107 5.64 7.74 14.66
N SER A 108 6.06 8.33 15.78
CA SER A 108 7.47 8.37 16.15
C SER A 108 7.96 6.93 16.26
N LEU A 109 9.00 6.59 15.49
CA LEU A 109 9.79 5.38 15.69
C LEU A 109 10.43 5.39 17.10
#